data_AF-G8Y0N2-F1
#
_entry.id   AF-G8Y0N2-F1
#
_cell.length_a   1.000
_cell.length_b   1.000
_cell.length_c   1.000
_cell.angle_alpha   90.00
_cell.angle_beta   90.00
_cell.angle_gamma   90.00
#
_symmetry.space_group_name_H-M   'P 1'
#
loop_
_entity.id
_entity.type
_entity.pdbx_description
1 polymer ?
#
loop_
_entity_poly.entity_id
_entity_poly.type
_entity_poly.pdbx_seq_one_letter_code
_entity_poly.pdbx_strand_id
1 'polypeptide(L)'
;MQSQGKGNKMSGIDVFYRWYFLIHIPMTAVMDSCLLIKEENRLPIQQFLNDVHISMNKDFLMVDTPLWLKVFGLFELAFQLPLFVIGASMLKSGNKKIYPWMIVYGFNASFTTLVCLVYVWAEGPANGLNVTDMVKLSLVYIPFLIIPAMMLVDYSCRVMRLVEPPKQKSQ
;
A
#
# COMPACT_ATOMS: atom_id res chain seq x y z
N MET A 1 25.56 15.90 -27.34
CA MET A 1 24.28 16.52 -26.95
C MET A 1 23.43 15.51 -26.18
N GLN A 2 23.66 15.38 -24.88
CA GLN A 2 22.65 14.92 -23.91
C GLN A 2 22.86 15.82 -22.70
N SER A 3 21.96 16.79 -22.54
CA SER A 3 21.91 17.62 -21.34
C SER A 3 21.69 16.68 -20.16
N GLN A 4 22.72 16.54 -19.32
CA GLN A 4 22.58 15.91 -18.02
C GLN A 4 21.49 16.69 -17.28
N GLY A 5 20.32 16.06 -17.17
CA GLY A 5 19.20 16.62 -16.45
C GLY A 5 19.63 16.90 -15.02
N LYS A 6 19.69 18.18 -14.66
CA LYS A 6 19.74 18.62 -13.26
C LYS A 6 18.68 17.82 -12.52
N GLY A 7 19.10 16.92 -11.63
CA GLY A 7 18.20 16.10 -10.84
C GLY A 7 17.19 17.00 -10.18
N ASN A 8 15.93 16.90 -10.59
CA ASN A 8 14.88 17.77 -10.09
C ASN A 8 14.77 17.50 -8.59
N LYS A 9 14.92 18.54 -7.76
CA LYS A 9 14.88 18.39 -6.30
C LYS A 9 13.54 17.76 -5.93
N MET A 10 13.58 16.61 -5.25
CA MET A 10 12.36 15.91 -4.82
C MET A 10 11.52 16.82 -3.93
N SER A 11 10.20 16.82 -4.15
CA SER A 11 9.29 17.49 -3.22
C SER A 11 9.27 16.74 -1.88
N GLY A 12 8.91 17.43 -0.79
CA GLY A 12 8.84 16.80 0.54
C GLY A 12 7.89 15.59 0.57
N ILE A 13 6.79 15.65 -0.19
CA ILE A 13 5.82 14.55 -0.28
C ILE A 13 6.38 13.36 -1.10
N ASP A 14 7.19 13.61 -2.13
CA ASP A 14 7.85 12.52 -2.88
C ASP A 14 8.91 11.81 -2.03
N VAL A 15 9.57 12.54 -1.12
CA VAL A 15 10.50 11.94 -0.14
C VAL A 15 9.73 11.05 0.84
N PHE A 16 8.58 11.51 1.32
CA PHE A 16 7.69 10.71 2.17
C PHE A 16 7.24 9.42 1.46
N TYR A 17 6.71 9.52 0.23
CA TYR A 17 6.29 8.34 -0.53
C TYR A 17 7.42 7.36 -0.85
N ARG A 18 8.62 7.88 -1.09
CA ARG A 18 9.80 7.03 -1.29
C ARG A 18 10.13 6.23 -0.04
N TRP A 19 10.13 6.87 1.14
CA TRP A 19 10.37 6.16 2.40
C TRP A 19 9.25 5.17 2.73
N TYR A 20 8.02 5.56 2.48
CA TYR A 20 6.86 4.68 2.59
C TYR A 20 7.09 3.38 1.78
N PHE A 21 7.45 3.46 0.50
CA PHE A 21 7.78 2.27 -0.30
C PHE A 21 8.97 1.47 0.25
N LEU A 22 10.04 2.14 0.68
CA LEU A 22 11.22 1.44 1.21
C LEU A 22 10.89 0.61 2.47
N ILE A 23 10.03 1.12 3.35
CA ILE A 23 9.58 0.39 4.54
C ILE A 23 8.64 -0.75 4.16
N HIS A 24 7.81 -0.58 3.13
CA HIS A 24 6.87 -1.62 2.68
C HIS A 24 7.56 -2.81 2.01
N ILE A 25 8.74 -2.64 1.40
CA ILE A 25 9.46 -3.78 0.79
C ILE A 25 9.67 -4.94 1.78
N PRO A 26 10.34 -4.76 2.93
CA PRO A 26 10.54 -5.85 3.88
C PRO A 26 9.22 -6.26 4.57
N MET A 27 8.30 -5.32 4.81
CA MET A 27 7.00 -5.66 5.40
C MET A 27 6.22 -6.60 4.49
N THR A 28 6.06 -6.27 3.21
CA THR A 28 5.33 -7.10 2.25
C THR A 28 6.04 -8.42 1.97
N ALA A 29 7.38 -8.42 1.87
CA ALA A 29 8.14 -9.64 1.67
C ALA A 29 8.04 -10.63 2.85
N VAL A 30 7.83 -10.13 4.08
CA VAL A 30 7.77 -10.96 5.29
C VAL A 30 6.32 -11.17 5.73
N MET A 31 5.60 -10.11 6.08
CA MET A 31 4.23 -10.14 6.60
C MET A 31 3.20 -10.52 5.55
N ASP A 32 3.08 -9.76 4.46
CA ASP A 32 1.98 -9.96 3.49
C ASP A 32 2.12 -11.31 2.77
N SER A 33 3.34 -11.82 2.63
CA SER A 33 3.58 -13.16 2.12
C SER A 33 2.94 -14.29 2.96
N CYS A 34 2.67 -14.06 4.25
CA CYS A 34 1.97 -15.01 5.12
C CYS A 34 0.52 -15.27 4.67
N LEU A 35 -0.07 -14.38 3.87
CA LEU A 35 -1.39 -14.58 3.27
C LEU A 35 -1.39 -15.76 2.29
N LEU A 36 -0.24 -16.02 1.64
CA LEU A 36 -0.10 -17.08 0.64
C LEU A 36 0.63 -18.32 1.18
N ILE A 37 1.58 -18.10 2.09
CA ILE A 37 2.40 -19.17 2.65
C ILE A 37 1.63 -19.82 3.79
N LYS A 38 1.34 -21.12 3.62
CA LYS A 38 0.75 -21.95 4.68
C LYS A 38 1.64 -21.98 5.91
N GLU A 39 1.02 -22.07 7.08
CA GLU A 39 1.69 -22.05 8.38
C GLU A 39 2.88 -23.02 8.46
N GLU A 40 2.72 -24.25 7.95
CA GLU A 40 3.77 -25.27 7.98
C GLU A 40 5.04 -24.90 7.18
N ASN A 41 4.95 -23.95 6.25
CA ASN A 41 6.03 -23.54 5.35
C ASN A 41 6.56 -22.14 5.65
N ARG A 42 6.06 -21.46 6.69
CA ARG A 42 6.51 -20.12 7.06
C ARG A 42 7.88 -20.17 7.71
N LEU A 43 8.70 -19.15 7.43
CA LEU A 43 9.94 -18.93 8.14
C LEU A 43 9.65 -18.58 9.62
N PRO A 44 10.57 -18.87 10.55
CA PRO A 44 10.34 -18.57 11.98
C PRO A 44 10.00 -17.10 12.26
N ILE A 45 10.62 -16.16 11.54
CA ILE A 45 10.34 -14.74 11.67
C ILE A 45 8.94 -14.36 11.15
N GLN A 46 8.48 -15.01 10.09
CA GLN A 46 7.15 -14.79 9.53
C GLN A 46 6.07 -15.27 10.51
N GLN A 47 6.25 -16.47 11.05
CA GLN A 47 5.34 -17.04 12.03
C GLN A 47 5.29 -16.18 13.29
N PHE A 48 6.45 -15.82 13.84
CA PHE A 48 6.54 -14.97 15.03
C PHE A 48 5.80 -13.63 14.86
N LEU A 49 6.04 -12.92 13.76
CA LEU A 49 5.40 -11.63 13.53
C LEU A 49 3.89 -11.76 13.27
N ASN A 50 3.46 -12.81 12.58
CA ASN A 50 2.05 -13.10 12.35
C ASN A 50 1.32 -13.39 13.69
N ASP A 51 1.93 -14.17 14.58
CA ASP A 51 1.37 -14.51 15.90
C ASP A 51 1.30 -13.29 16.82
N VAL A 52 2.33 -12.45 16.79
CA VAL A 52 2.32 -11.15 17.50
C VAL A 52 1.20 -10.28 16.96
N HIS A 53 1.03 -10.19 15.64
CA HIS A 53 -0.03 -9.37 15.03
C HIS A 53 -1.43 -9.87 15.41
N ILE A 54 -1.68 -11.18 15.30
CA ILE A 54 -2.95 -11.80 15.68
C ILE A 54 -3.23 -11.59 17.17
N SER A 55 -2.27 -11.88 18.04
CA SER A 55 -2.48 -11.77 19.49
C SER A 55 -2.70 -10.33 19.95
N MET A 56 -1.98 -9.37 19.35
CA MET A 56 -2.14 -7.96 19.71
C MET A 56 -3.44 -7.36 19.18
N ASN A 57 -3.86 -7.71 17.96
CA ASN A 57 -4.93 -7.01 17.26
C ASN A 57 -6.23 -7.81 17.10
N LYS A 58 -6.24 -9.10 17.49
CA LYS A 58 -7.32 -10.05 17.22
C LYS A 58 -7.71 -10.08 15.74
N ASP A 59 -6.69 -10.05 14.89
CA ASP A 59 -6.90 -9.99 13.45
C ASP A 59 -7.31 -11.35 12.90
N PHE A 60 -8.61 -11.61 12.90
CA PHE A 60 -9.18 -12.87 12.43
C PHE A 60 -8.94 -13.13 10.93
N LEU A 61 -8.69 -12.09 10.13
CA LEU A 61 -8.33 -12.22 8.71
C LEU A 61 -7.00 -12.97 8.50
N MET A 62 -6.13 -12.95 9.50
CA MET A 62 -4.84 -13.63 9.49
C MET A 62 -4.91 -15.04 10.11
N VAL A 63 -6.03 -15.39 10.75
CA VAL A 63 -6.28 -16.72 11.35
C VAL A 63 -6.86 -17.67 10.31
N ASP A 64 -8.04 -17.33 9.78
CA ASP A 64 -8.66 -18.07 8.67
C ASP A 64 -8.74 -17.18 7.44
N THR A 65 -7.63 -17.09 6.73
CA THR A 65 -7.48 -16.16 5.61
C THR A 65 -8.41 -16.55 4.45
N PRO A 66 -9.44 -15.73 4.15
CA PRO A 66 -10.41 -16.05 3.11
C PRO A 66 -9.77 -15.97 1.72
N LEU A 67 -10.34 -16.71 0.76
CA LEU A 67 -9.78 -16.80 -0.60
C LEU A 67 -9.58 -15.44 -1.26
N TRP A 68 -10.52 -14.50 -1.09
CA TRP A 68 -10.41 -13.16 -1.66
C TRP A 68 -9.19 -12.39 -1.10
N LEU A 69 -8.85 -12.58 0.18
CA LEU A 69 -7.70 -11.94 0.81
C LEU A 69 -6.39 -12.59 0.34
N LYS A 70 -6.39 -13.90 0.11
CA LYS A 70 -5.26 -14.58 -0.54
C LYS A 70 -5.03 -14.05 -1.95
N VAL A 71 -6.11 -13.81 -2.71
CA VAL A 71 -5.99 -13.19 -4.04
C VAL A 71 -5.39 -11.79 -3.91
N PHE A 72 -5.81 -10.97 -2.94
CA PHE A 72 -5.17 -9.67 -2.69
C PHE A 72 -3.69 -9.83 -2.39
N GLY A 73 -3.29 -10.69 -1.44
CA GLY A 73 -1.88 -10.95 -1.12
C GLY A 73 -1.04 -11.40 -2.33
N LEU A 74 -1.65 -12.15 -3.27
CA LEU A 74 -0.99 -12.46 -4.54
C LEU A 74 -0.71 -11.21 -5.38
N PHE A 75 -1.67 -10.29 -5.48
CA PHE A 75 -1.44 -9.01 -6.16
C PHE A 75 -0.42 -8.13 -5.43
N GLU A 76 -0.41 -8.14 -4.10
CA GLU A 76 0.57 -7.41 -3.29
C GLU A 76 1.99 -7.90 -3.61
N LEU A 77 2.21 -9.22 -3.57
CA LEU A 77 3.53 -9.80 -3.87
C LEU A 77 3.92 -9.73 -5.34
N ALA A 78 2.98 -9.97 -6.27
CA ALA A 78 3.30 -10.04 -7.69
C ALA A 78 3.43 -8.67 -8.35
N PHE A 79 2.68 -7.66 -7.89
CA PHE A 79 2.63 -6.34 -8.52
C PHE A 79 3.11 -5.21 -7.60
N GLN A 80 2.66 -5.16 -6.35
CA GLN A 80 3.01 -4.05 -5.47
C GLN A 80 4.48 -4.12 -5.01
N LEU A 81 4.97 -5.30 -4.65
CA LEU A 81 6.36 -5.46 -4.19
C LEU A 81 7.39 -5.04 -5.26
N PRO A 82 7.32 -5.49 -6.53
CA PRO A 82 8.18 -4.95 -7.58
C PRO A 82 8.01 -3.43 -7.76
N LEU A 83 6.77 -2.94 -7.66
CA LEU A 83 6.49 -1.52 -7.79
C LEU A 83 7.07 -0.68 -6.66
N PHE A 84 7.19 -1.20 -5.43
CA PHE A 84 7.86 -0.49 -4.33
C PHE A 84 9.34 -0.25 -4.64
N VAL A 85 10.02 -1.25 -5.20
CA VAL A 85 11.43 -1.14 -5.62
C VAL A 85 11.57 -0.11 -6.75
N ILE A 86 10.74 -0.24 -7.79
CA ILE A 86 10.74 0.65 -8.95
C ILE A 86 10.39 2.08 -8.54
N GLY A 87 9.33 2.24 -7.74
CA GLY A 87 8.83 3.52 -7.24
C GLY A 87 9.86 4.25 -6.40
N ALA A 88 10.51 3.57 -5.45
CA ALA A 88 11.54 4.18 -4.62
C ALA A 88 12.74 4.71 -5.44
N SER A 89 13.10 4.00 -6.52
CA SER A 89 14.15 4.42 -7.46
C SER A 89 13.69 5.57 -8.37
N MET A 90 12.50 5.46 -8.97
CA MET A 90 11.98 6.46 -9.90
C MET A 90 11.64 7.79 -9.23
N LEU A 91 11.11 7.76 -8.00
CA LEU A 91 10.88 8.96 -7.18
C LEU A 91 12.20 9.69 -6.89
N LYS A 92 13.28 8.95 -6.60
CA LYS A 92 14.62 9.52 -6.41
C LYS A 92 15.13 10.23 -7.67
N SER A 93 14.83 9.67 -8.84
CA SER A 93 15.24 10.24 -10.14
C SER A 93 14.30 11.35 -10.65
N GLY A 94 13.16 11.58 -10.02
CA GLY A 94 12.14 12.53 -10.49
C GLY A 94 11.47 12.13 -11.81
N ASN A 95 11.48 10.82 -12.16
CA ASN A 95 10.98 10.34 -13.44
C ASN A 95 9.45 10.28 -13.47
N LYS A 96 8.82 11.17 -14.25
CA LYS A 96 7.35 11.27 -14.40
C LYS A 96 6.66 10.00 -14.92
N LYS A 97 7.40 9.06 -15.52
CA LYS A 97 6.84 7.76 -15.92
C LYS A 97 6.27 6.95 -14.75
N ILE A 98 6.64 7.27 -13.50
CA ILE A 98 6.07 6.63 -12.31
C ILE A 98 4.63 7.04 -12.03
N TYR A 99 4.17 8.20 -12.55
CA TYR A 99 2.88 8.79 -12.17
C TYR A 99 1.67 7.86 -12.38
N PRO A 100 1.46 7.22 -13.55
CA PRO A 100 0.36 6.27 -13.72
C PRO A 100 0.45 5.08 -12.75
N TRP A 101 1.66 4.62 -12.44
CA TRP A 101 1.85 3.52 -11.50
C TRP A 101 1.52 3.91 -10.05
N MET A 102 1.77 5.16 -9.65
CA MET A 102 1.36 5.68 -8.34
C MET A 102 -0.17 5.72 -8.19
N ILE A 103 -0.88 6.03 -9.28
CA ILE A 103 -2.35 6.03 -9.33
C ILE A 103 -2.88 4.59 -9.19
N VAL A 104 -2.35 3.66 -10.00
CA VAL A 104 -2.76 2.24 -9.95
C VAL A 104 -2.50 1.64 -8.57
N TYR A 105 -1.30 1.87 -8.02
CA TYR A 105 -0.96 1.44 -6.68
C TYR A 105 -1.88 2.06 -5.63
N GLY A 106 -2.04 3.38 -5.66
CA GLY A 106 -2.83 4.13 -4.71
C GLY A 106 -4.27 3.63 -4.65
N PHE A 107 -4.87 3.37 -5.82
CA PHE A 107 -6.19 2.74 -5.91
C PHE A 107 -6.19 1.32 -5.36
N ASN A 108 -5.28 0.45 -5.81
CA ASN A 108 -5.29 -0.96 -5.42
C ASN A 108 -5.13 -1.14 -3.91
N ALA A 109 -4.12 -0.49 -3.32
CA ALA A 109 -3.84 -0.59 -1.89
C ALA A 109 -4.96 0.00 -1.02
N SER A 110 -5.51 1.17 -1.41
CA SER A 110 -6.63 1.75 -0.67
C SER A 110 -7.90 0.91 -0.80
N PHE A 111 -8.21 0.39 -1.99
CA PHE A 111 -9.40 -0.41 -2.22
C PHE A 111 -9.37 -1.75 -1.48
N THR A 112 -8.28 -2.50 -1.58
CA THR A 112 -8.12 -3.78 -0.85
C THR A 112 -8.19 -3.58 0.65
N THR A 113 -7.56 -2.54 1.18
CA THR A 113 -7.65 -2.18 2.61
C THR A 113 -9.06 -1.77 3.01
N LEU A 114 -9.79 -1.04 2.15
CA LEU A 114 -11.18 -0.69 2.40
C LEU A 114 -12.06 -1.94 2.50
N VAL A 115 -11.84 -2.93 1.62
CA VAL A 115 -12.54 -4.22 1.69
C VAL A 115 -12.26 -4.92 3.02
N CYS A 116 -11.00 -4.95 3.47
CA CYS A 116 -10.64 -5.51 4.79
C CYS A 116 -11.38 -4.79 5.92
N LEU A 117 -11.40 -3.44 5.91
CA LEU A 117 -12.11 -2.65 6.92
C LEU A 117 -13.61 -2.94 6.93
N VAL A 118 -14.26 -2.95 5.76
CA VAL A 118 -15.69 -3.29 5.66
C VAL A 118 -15.94 -4.70 6.21
N TYR A 119 -15.06 -5.66 5.89
CA TYR A 119 -15.18 -7.03 6.37
C TYR A 119 -14.98 -7.15 7.89
N VAL A 120 -14.05 -6.40 8.47
CA VAL A 120 -13.85 -6.33 9.94
C VAL A 120 -15.13 -5.89 10.64
N TRP A 121 -15.82 -4.88 10.12
CA TRP A 121 -17.06 -4.38 10.74
C TRP A 121 -18.27 -5.27 10.46
N ALA A 122 -18.29 -5.98 9.33
CA ALA A 122 -19.37 -6.91 8.99
C ALA A 122 -19.28 -8.21 9.79
N GLU A 123 -18.08 -8.81 9.85
CA GLU A 123 -17.87 -10.17 10.36
C GLU A 123 -17.16 -10.21 11.73
N GLY A 124 -16.65 -9.07 12.21
CA GLY A 124 -15.95 -8.98 13.50
C GLY A 124 -16.70 -9.61 14.68
N PRO A 125 -18.00 -9.29 14.90
CA PRO A 125 -18.77 -9.87 16.00
C PRO A 125 -18.89 -11.40 15.92
N ALA A 126 -19.09 -11.95 14.72
CA ALA A 126 -19.14 -13.40 14.49
C ALA A 126 -17.79 -14.08 14.75
N ASN A 127 -16.69 -13.33 14.60
CA ASN A 127 -15.32 -13.75 14.89
C ASN A 127 -14.86 -13.37 16.31
N GLY A 128 -15.78 -13.00 17.21
CA GLY A 128 -15.48 -12.77 18.63
C GLY A 128 -14.87 -11.41 18.96
N LEU A 129 -14.93 -10.44 18.05
CA LEU A 129 -14.49 -9.07 18.31
C LEU A 129 -15.63 -8.26 18.92
N ASN A 130 -15.34 -7.52 19.98
CA ASN A 130 -16.22 -6.45 20.46
C ASN A 130 -15.94 -5.13 19.72
N VAL A 131 -16.73 -4.09 19.98
CA VAL A 131 -16.57 -2.78 19.32
C VAL A 131 -15.17 -2.18 19.56
N THR A 132 -14.60 -2.34 20.75
CA THR A 132 -13.26 -1.84 21.05
C THR A 132 -12.19 -2.57 20.24
N ASP A 133 -12.31 -3.90 20.10
CA ASP A 133 -11.41 -4.71 19.27
C ASP A 133 -11.51 -4.30 17.79
N MET A 134 -12.73 -4.10 17.26
CA MET A 134 -12.94 -3.66 15.87
C MET A 134 -12.35 -2.28 15.60
N VAL A 135 -12.51 -1.33 16.54
CA VAL A 135 -11.90 0.01 16.43
C VAL A 135 -10.38 -0.10 16.48
N LYS A 136 -9.83 -0.88 17.41
CA LYS A 136 -8.39 -1.11 17.52
C LYS A 136 -7.82 -1.69 16.22
N LEU A 137 -8.46 -2.73 15.68
CA LEU A 137 -8.05 -3.36 14.44
C LEU A 137 -8.16 -2.38 13.27
N SER A 138 -9.25 -1.60 13.19
CA SER A 138 -9.42 -0.57 12.17
C SER A 138 -8.30 0.47 12.19
N LEU A 139 -7.83 0.88 13.37
CA LEU A 139 -6.71 1.83 13.50
C LEU A 139 -5.39 1.27 12.97
N VAL A 140 -5.21 -0.05 12.94
CA VAL A 140 -4.06 -0.70 12.30
C VAL A 140 -4.16 -0.60 10.78
N TYR A 141 -5.36 -0.81 10.21
CA TYR A 141 -5.59 -0.77 8.76
C TYR A 141 -5.67 0.66 8.17
N ILE A 142 -6.21 1.63 8.92
CA ILE A 142 -6.46 2.99 8.42
C ILE A 142 -5.24 3.68 7.77
N PRO A 143 -4.01 3.60 8.31
CA PRO A 143 -2.84 4.17 7.64
C PRO A 143 -2.61 3.61 6.23
N PHE A 144 -2.84 2.30 6.03
CA PHE A 144 -2.72 1.60 4.75
C PHE A 144 -3.88 1.91 3.79
N LEU A 145 -4.98 2.49 4.28
CA LEU A 145 -6.04 3.06 3.45
C LEU A 145 -5.69 4.50 3.03
N ILE A 146 -5.38 5.35 4.01
CA ILE A 146 -5.29 6.80 3.83
C ILE A 146 -4.05 7.19 3.03
N ILE A 147 -2.88 6.62 3.32
CA ILE A 147 -1.64 7.00 2.63
C ILE A 147 -1.72 6.65 1.12
N PRO A 148 -2.16 5.45 0.70
CA PRO A 148 -2.36 5.15 -0.71
C PRO A 148 -3.47 5.96 -1.36
N ALA A 149 -4.57 6.26 -0.65
CA ALA A 149 -5.63 7.14 -1.17
C ALA A 149 -5.12 8.57 -1.42
N MET A 150 -4.30 9.11 -0.51
CA MET A 150 -3.64 10.41 -0.71
C MET A 150 -2.71 10.38 -1.92
N MET A 151 -1.96 9.29 -2.10
CA MET A 151 -1.08 9.10 -3.25
C MET A 151 -1.87 9.04 -4.57
N LEU A 152 -3.00 8.33 -4.58
CA LEU A 152 -3.94 8.29 -5.70
C LEU A 152 -4.38 9.70 -6.10
N VAL A 153 -4.84 10.51 -5.13
CA VAL A 153 -5.31 11.87 -5.39
C VAL A 153 -4.18 12.79 -5.85
N ASP A 154 -3.03 12.78 -5.17
CA ASP A 154 -1.88 13.63 -5.53
C ASP A 154 -1.41 13.35 -6.96
N TYR A 155 -1.16 12.09 -7.30
CA TYR A 155 -0.67 11.74 -8.64
C TYR A 155 -1.73 11.91 -9.72
N SER A 156 -3.02 11.72 -9.42
CA SER A 156 -4.10 12.06 -10.35
C SER A 156 -4.10 13.55 -10.66
N CYS A 157 -4.04 14.43 -9.65
CA CYS A 157 -3.94 15.88 -9.83
C CYS A 157 -2.70 16.27 -10.65
N ARG A 158 -1.54 15.63 -10.40
CA ARG A 158 -0.31 15.89 -11.17
C ARG A 158 -0.45 15.49 -12.63
N VAL A 159 -1.08 14.35 -12.93
CA VAL A 159 -1.33 13.92 -14.31
C VAL A 159 -2.29 14.87 -15.02
N MET A 160 -3.39 15.28 -14.37
CA MET A 160 -4.35 16.21 -14.95
C MET A 160 -3.67 17.53 -15.36
N ARG A 161 -2.81 18.09 -14.49
CA ARG A 161 -2.03 19.31 -14.80
C ARG A 161 -1.06 19.16 -15.97
N LEU A 162 -0.63 17.94 -16.31
CA LEU A 162 0.22 17.69 -17.48
C LEU A 162 -0.58 17.59 -18.77
N VAL A 163 -1.87 17.27 -18.69
CA VAL A 163 -2.78 17.14 -19.84
C VAL A 163 -3.50 18.46 -20.12
N GLU A 164 -3.64 19.34 -19.14
CA GLU A 164 -4.25 20.67 -19.32
C GLU A 164 -3.56 21.47 -20.44
N PRO A 165 -4.32 22.03 -21.40
CA PRO A 165 -3.76 22.84 -22.47
C PRO A 165 -3.15 24.13 -21.89
N PRO A 166 -2.07 24.66 -22.50
CA PRO A 166 -1.47 25.90 -22.04
C PRO A 166 -2.50 27.03 -22.08
N LYS A 167 -2.68 27.75 -20.97
CA LYS A 167 -3.51 28.95 -20.92
C LYS A 167 -3.03 29.92 -22.00
N GLN A 168 -3.85 30.16 -23.02
CA GLN A 168 -3.61 31.22 -23.98
C GLN A 168 -3.54 32.53 -23.20
N LYS A 169 -2.41 33.22 -23.26
CA LYS A 169 -2.30 34.58 -22.72
C LYS A 169 -3.23 35.46 -23.57
N SER A 170 -4.30 35.97 -22.98
CA SER A 170 -5.08 37.07 -23.56
C SER A 170 -4.12 38.23 -23.81
N GLN A 171 -3.91 38.55 -25.08
CA GLN A 171 -3.20 39.75 -25.54
C GLN A 171 -4.02 41.00 -25.26
#